data_AF-A0A5B2Z6H8-F1
#
_entry.id   AF-A0A5B2Z6H8-F1
#
_cell.length_a   1.000
_cell.length_b   1.000
_cell.length_c   1.000
_cell.angle_alpha   90.00
_cell.angle_beta   90.00
_cell.angle_gamma   90.00
#
_symmetry.space_group_name_H-M   'P 1'
#
loop_
_entity.id
_entity.type
_entity.pdbx_description
1 polymer ?
#
loop_
_entity_poly.entity_id
_entity_poly.type
_entity_poly.pdbx_seq_one_letter_code
_entity_poly.pdbx_strand_id
1 'polypeptide(L)'
;MSYPLTTLSHDASVLDAIKLMHESKIRRVIILDGITLAGIVTELDMFKLLVNNKELITTIISGDFLIPHKDLYQDFSRFWFSNSFYK
;
A
#
# COMPACT_ATOMS: atom_id res chain seq x y z
N MET A 1 -12.66 -0.57 -16.97
CA MET A 1 -11.64 0.50 -16.89
C MET A 1 -11.94 1.34 -15.67
N SER A 2 -11.00 1.52 -14.74
CA SER A 2 -11.18 2.33 -13.52
C SER A 2 -10.81 3.78 -13.79
N TYR A 3 -11.71 4.72 -13.48
CA TYR A 3 -11.51 6.16 -13.57
C TYR A 3 -12.28 6.83 -12.42
N PRO A 4 -11.75 7.86 -11.75
CA PRO A 4 -10.42 8.47 -11.96
C PRO A 4 -9.25 7.60 -11.46
N LEU A 5 -8.05 7.86 -11.99
CA LEU A 5 -6.82 7.21 -11.52
C LEU A 5 -6.34 7.85 -10.23
N THR A 6 -6.14 7.03 -9.20
CA THR A 6 -5.55 7.48 -7.94
C THR A 6 -4.04 7.58 -8.08
N THR A 7 -3.49 8.77 -7.79
CA THR A 7 -2.08 9.11 -7.97
C THR A 7 -1.47 9.70 -6.69
N LEU A 8 -0.16 9.58 -6.53
CA LEU A 8 0.64 10.24 -5.50
C LEU A 8 1.87 10.90 -6.12
N SER A 9 2.40 11.93 -5.44
CA SER A 9 3.70 12.52 -5.80
C SER A 9 4.85 11.56 -5.47
N HIS A 10 5.96 11.65 -6.19
CA HIS A 10 7.21 10.96 -5.89
C HIS A 10 7.80 11.32 -4.50
N ASP A 11 7.45 12.48 -3.97
CA ASP A 11 7.82 12.94 -2.62
C ASP A 11 6.94 12.34 -1.51
N ALA A 12 5.85 11.64 -1.86
CA ALA A 12 4.93 11.07 -0.88
C ALA A 12 5.58 9.91 -0.13
N SER A 13 5.22 9.77 1.15
CA SER A 13 5.77 8.70 1.97
C SER A 13 5.10 7.35 1.70
N VAL A 14 5.78 6.27 2.09
CA VAL A 14 5.20 4.91 2.10
C VAL A 14 3.92 4.85 2.93
N LEU A 15 3.86 5.62 4.01
CA LEU A 15 2.67 5.74 4.86
C LEU A 15 1.48 6.34 4.10
N ASP A 16 1.71 7.40 3.31
CA ASP A 16 0.67 8.03 2.50
C ASP A 16 0.12 7.06 1.45
N ALA A 17 1.00 6.26 0.83
CA ALA A 17 0.59 5.22 -0.12
C ALA A 17 -0.28 4.15 0.54
N ILE A 18 0.11 3.63 1.70
CA ILE A 18 -0.67 2.62 2.44
C ILE A 18 -2.03 3.18 2.84
N LYS A 19 -2.06 4.41 3.37
CA LYS A 19 -3.30 5.08 3.79
C LYS A 19 -4.24 5.30 2.61
N LEU A 20 -3.74 5.81 1.49
CA LEU A 20 -4.52 6.05 0.28
C LEU A 20 -5.08 4.74 -0.30
N MET A 21 -4.27 3.68 -0.33
CA MET A 21 -4.70 2.35 -0.78
C MET A 21 -5.84 1.81 0.09
N HIS A 22 -5.71 1.93 1.42
CA HIS A 22 -6.73 1.49 2.36
C HIS A 22 -8.03 2.30 2.24
N GLU A 23 -7.95 3.63 2.29
CA GLU A 23 -9.13 4.52 2.22
C GLU A 23 -9.87 4.39 0.89
N SER A 24 -9.12 4.28 -0.22
CA SER A 24 -9.70 4.17 -1.57
C SER A 24 -10.05 2.72 -1.95
N LYS A 25 -9.71 1.73 -1.11
CA LYS A 25 -9.87 0.29 -1.38
C LYS A 25 -9.23 -0.14 -2.71
N ILE A 26 -8.06 0.41 -3.02
CA ILE A 26 -7.27 0.09 -4.21
C ILE A 26 -5.95 -0.54 -3.80
N ARG A 27 -5.38 -1.35 -4.69
CA ARG A 27 -4.12 -2.09 -4.41
C ARG A 27 -2.91 -1.56 -5.15
N ARG A 28 -3.11 -0.53 -5.96
CA ARG A 28 -2.10 0.06 -6.84
C ARG A 28 -2.28 1.57 -6.85
N VAL A 29 -1.18 2.29 -6.74
CA VAL A 29 -1.16 3.75 -6.85
C VAL A 29 -0.12 4.11 -7.90
N ILE A 30 -0.49 5.06 -8.75
CA ILE A 30 0.41 5.63 -9.73
C ILE A 30 1.24 6.71 -9.06
N ILE A 31 2.55 6.68 -9.26
CA ILE A 31 3.46 7.70 -8.76
C ILE A 31 3.78 8.66 -9.89
N LEU A 32 3.62 9.95 -9.62
CA LEU A 32 3.91 11.04 -10.54
C LEU A 32 5.07 11.89 -10.02
N ASP A 33 5.96 12.30 -10.91
CA ASP A 33 6.91 13.38 -10.67
C ASP A 33 6.44 14.60 -11.48
N GLY A 34 5.77 15.52 -10.80
CA GLY A 34 5.02 16.61 -11.42
C GLY A 34 3.92 16.08 -12.35
N ILE A 35 4.13 16.26 -13.67
CA ILE A 35 3.21 15.78 -14.72
C ILE A 35 3.67 14.47 -15.37
N THR A 36 4.84 13.96 -14.99
CA THR A 36 5.46 12.78 -15.61
C THR A 36 5.15 11.53 -14.80
N LEU A 37 4.93 10.41 -15.49
CA LEU A 37 4.74 9.12 -14.85
C LEU A 37 6.09 8.60 -14.32
N ALA A 38 6.25 8.59 -13.00
CA ALA A 38 7.44 8.05 -12.36
C ALA A 38 7.36 6.52 -12.21
N GLY A 39 6.17 5.98 -11.93
CA GLY A 39 5.99 4.53 -11.83
C GLY A 39 4.67 4.10 -11.18
N ILE A 40 4.64 2.83 -10.75
CA ILE A 40 3.50 2.22 -10.07
C ILE A 40 4.03 1.54 -8.82
N VAL A 41 3.36 1.78 -7.70
CA VAL A 41 3.60 1.07 -6.44
C VAL A 41 2.39 0.23 -6.11
N THR A 42 2.63 -1.02 -5.72
CA THR A 42 1.59 -1.95 -5.31
C THR A 42 1.64 -2.21 -3.82
N GLU A 43 0.50 -2.63 -3.27
CA GLU A 43 0.37 -3.10 -1.89
C GLU A 43 1.38 -4.22 -1.56
N LEU A 44 1.71 -5.08 -2.55
CA LEU A 44 2.72 -6.12 -2.41
C LEU A 44 4.14 -5.56 -2.23
N ASP A 45 4.49 -4.50 -2.94
CA ASP A 45 5.81 -3.85 -2.84
C ASP A 45 5.98 -3.21 -1.46
N MET A 46 4.92 -2.59 -0.93
CA MET A 46 4.89 -2.05 0.43
C MET A 46 5.13 -3.15 1.46
N PHE A 47 4.48 -4.30 1.32
CA PHE A 47 4.70 -5.42 2.25
C PHE A 47 6.14 -5.94 2.25
N LYS A 48 6.74 -6.13 1.07
CA LYS A 48 8.16 -6.55 0.96
C LYS A 48 9.07 -5.56 1.68
N LEU A 49 8.79 -4.26 1.54
CA LEU A 49 9.56 -3.21 2.19
C LEU A 49 9.40 -3.27 3.72
N LEU A 50 8.19 -3.52 4.23
CA LEU A 50 7.93 -3.66 5.65
C LEU A 50 8.61 -4.89 6.26
N VAL A 51 8.44 -6.06 5.65
CA VAL A 51 9.04 -7.32 6.15
C VAL A 51 10.57 -7.22 6.18
N ASN A 52 11.17 -6.54 5.20
CA ASN A 52 12.61 -6.35 5.13
C ASN A 52 13.14 -5.27 6.09
N ASN A 53 12.27 -4.41 6.65
CA ASN A 53 12.66 -3.29 7.51
C ASN A 53 11.90 -3.29 8.84
N LYS A 54 12.43 -4.01 9.83
CA LYS A 54 11.84 -4.11 11.18
C LYS A 54 11.62 -2.75 11.85
N GLU A 55 12.54 -1.79 11.66
CA GLU A 55 12.43 -0.41 12.19
C GLU A 55 11.19 0.33 11.64
N LEU A 56 10.86 0.13 10.36
CA LEU A 56 9.68 0.75 9.74
C LEU A 56 8.39 0.17 10.31
N ILE A 57 8.34 -1.14 10.54
CA ILE A 57 7.20 -1.79 11.20
C ILE A 57 6.98 -1.17 12.58
N THR A 58 8.02 -0.99 13.39
CA THR A 58 7.88 -0.39 14.72
C THR A 58 7.38 1.05 14.66
N THR A 59 7.84 1.83 13.68
CA THR A 59 7.40 3.23 13.49
C THR A 59 5.93 3.29 13.06
N ILE A 60 5.50 2.37 12.19
CA ILE A 60 4.12 2.29 11.70
C ILE A 60 3.17 1.80 12.79
N ILE A 61 3.60 0.86 13.63
CA ILE A 61 2.81 0.33 14.76
C ILE A 61 2.72 1.35 15.91
N SER A 62 3.77 2.15 16.11
CA SER A 62 3.81 3.15 17.20
C SER A 62 3.15 4.48 16.82
N GLY A 63 3.10 4.81 15.52
CA GLY A 63 2.28 5.92 15.01
C GLY A 63 0.80 5.53 14.97
N ASP A 64 -0.11 6.52 14.92
CA ASP A 64 -1.58 6.41 14.99
C ASP A 64 -2.24 5.61 13.84
N PHE A 65 -1.79 4.39 13.59
CA PHE A 65 -2.40 3.47 12.64
C PHE A 65 -3.57 2.77 13.33
N LEU A 66 -4.78 3.30 13.10
CA LEU A 66 -6.05 2.75 13.56
C LEU A 66 -6.49 1.47 12.81
N ILE A 67 -5.58 0.75 12.16
CA ILE A 67 -5.90 -0.55 11.57
C ILE A 67 -5.36 -1.60 12.53
N PRO A 68 -6.23 -2.28 13.30
CA PRO A 68 -5.80 -3.35 14.18
C PRO A 68 -4.97 -4.33 13.36
N HIS A 69 -3.80 -4.73 13.87
CA HIS A 69 -2.92 -5.73 13.24
C HIS A 69 -3.70 -6.95 12.71
N LYS A 70 -4.80 -7.31 13.39
CA LYS A 70 -5.70 -8.39 12.98
C LYS A 70 -6.45 -8.09 11.67
N ASP A 71 -6.96 -6.89 11.47
CA ASP A 71 -7.76 -6.55 10.28
C ASP A 71 -6.87 -6.39 9.06
N LEU A 72 -5.69 -5.78 9.23
CA LEU A 72 -4.65 -5.76 8.20
C LEU A 72 -4.26 -7.20 7.82
N TYR A 73 -3.84 -8.03 8.77
CA TYR A 73 -3.46 -9.41 8.44
C TYR A 73 -4.61 -10.21 7.81
N GLN A 74 -5.86 -9.97 8.19
CA GLN A 74 -7.00 -10.70 7.64
C GLN A 74 -7.38 -10.25 6.23
N ASP A 75 -7.42 -8.95 5.98
CA ASP A 75 -7.68 -8.42 4.64
C ASP A 75 -6.56 -8.82 3.68
N PHE A 76 -5.31 -8.85 4.17
CA PHE A 76 -4.15 -9.28 3.41
C PHE A 76 -4.07 -10.79 3.24
N SER A 77 -4.42 -11.59 4.25
CA SER A 77 -4.54 -13.05 4.13
C SER A 77 -5.57 -13.39 3.06
N ARG A 78 -6.76 -12.79 3.13
CA ARG A 78 -7.79 -12.94 2.09
C ARG A 78 -7.26 -12.53 0.71
N PHE A 79 -6.52 -11.43 0.61
CA PHE A 79 -5.89 -11.02 -0.65
C PHE A 79 -4.93 -12.08 -1.19
N TRP A 80 -4.00 -12.56 -0.36
CA TRP A 80 -2.99 -13.54 -0.78
C TRP A 80 -3.65 -14.85 -1.25
N PHE A 81 -4.65 -15.34 -0.52
CA PHE A 81 -5.38 -16.55 -0.89
C PHE A 81 -6.32 -16.32 -2.10
N SER A 82 -6.90 -15.13 -2.25
CA SER A 82 -7.78 -14.80 -3.39
C SER A 82 -7.02 -14.57 -4.70
N ASN A 83 -5.77 -14.14 -4.64
CA ASN A 83 -5.04 -13.63 -5.82
C ASN A 83 -3.82 -14.49 -6.20
N SER A 84 -3.40 -15.43 -5.34
CA SER A 84 -2.24 -16.30 -5.58
C SER A 84 -2.60 -17.71 -6.08
N PHE A 85 -3.89 -18.07 -6.18
CA PHE A 85 -4.35 -19.41 -6.62
C PHE A 85 -5.10 -19.44 -7.95
N TYR A 86 -5.23 -18.29 -8.63
CA TYR A 86 -5.73 -18.25 -10.01
C TYR A 86 -4.56 -17.91 -10.93
N LYS A 87 -3.90 -18.97 -11.38
CA LYS A 87 -3.12 -18.98 -12.62
C LYS A 87 -3.86 -19.88 -13.59
#